data_AF-A0A7C7R4V6-F1
#
_entry.id   AF-A0A7C7R4V6-F1
#
_cell.length_a   1.000
_cell.length_b   1.000
_cell.length_c   1.000
_cell.angle_alpha   90.00
_cell.angle_beta   90.00
_cell.angle_gamma   90.00
#
_symmetry.space_group_name_H-M   'P 1'
#
loop_
_entity.id
_entity.type
_entity.pdbx_description
1 polymer ?
#
loop_
_entity_poly.entity_id
_entity_poly.type
_entity_poly.pdbx_seq_one_letter_code
_entity_poly.pdbx_strand_id
1 'polypeptide(L)'
;MRLNRQRQRRRFRVRNRLKRGSTRPRLSVFRSHRHIYAQVIDDQQGRTLAAASTLDKELRGQIAYGGNRAAAEVVGKAIAQRALQAGIHRVTFDRGPYKYHGRVAALADAARDAGLDLGRKGPPRKKGKAPAPKSKTEKGPSQKTKAKAKA
;
A
#
# COMPACT_ATOMS: atom_id res chain seq x y z
N MET A 1 -19.59 13.71 -11.25
CA MET A 1 -18.39 13.87 -12.14
C MET A 1 -17.12 14.50 -11.49
N ARG A 2 -17.07 14.89 -10.20
CA ARG A 2 -15.92 15.65 -9.62
C ARG A 2 -14.74 14.79 -9.14
N LEU A 3 -15.02 13.66 -8.48
CA LEU A 3 -14.00 12.77 -7.90
C LEU A 3 -13.15 12.06 -8.97
N ASN A 4 -13.77 11.61 -10.06
CA ASN A 4 -13.08 10.94 -11.16
C ASN A 4 -12.13 11.90 -11.89
N ARG A 5 -12.58 13.13 -12.19
CA ARG A 5 -11.74 14.16 -12.80
C ARG A 5 -10.53 14.52 -11.92
N GLN A 6 -10.71 14.62 -10.59
CA GLN A 6 -9.59 14.85 -9.67
C GLN A 6 -8.61 13.66 -9.61
N ARG A 7 -9.12 12.41 -9.65
CA ARG A 7 -8.27 11.21 -9.72
C ARG A 7 -7.48 11.17 -11.02
N GLN A 8 -8.14 11.44 -12.16
CA GLN A 8 -7.47 11.52 -13.46
C GLN A 8 -6.36 12.58 -13.44
N ARG A 9 -6.63 13.80 -12.99
CA ARG A 9 -5.61 14.86 -12.88
C ARG A 9 -4.39 14.44 -12.06
N ARG A 10 -4.60 13.80 -10.91
CA ARG A 10 -3.51 13.28 -10.06
C ARG A 10 -2.73 12.16 -10.77
N ARG A 11 -3.44 11.23 -11.43
CA ARG A 11 -2.86 10.14 -12.20
C ARG A 11 -1.98 10.67 -13.34
N PHE A 12 -2.48 11.63 -14.12
CA PHE A 12 -1.71 12.29 -15.18
C PHE A 12 -0.45 12.97 -14.63
N ARG A 13 -0.56 13.73 -13.55
CA ARG A 13 0.62 14.39 -12.95
C ARG A 13 1.70 13.41 -12.51
N VAL A 14 1.32 12.30 -11.88
CA VAL A 14 2.29 11.26 -11.46
C VAL A 14 2.91 10.61 -12.69
N ARG A 15 2.09 10.17 -13.65
CA ARG A 15 2.57 9.45 -14.83
C ARG A 15 3.42 10.30 -15.77
N ASN A 16 3.10 11.58 -15.93
CA ASN A 16 3.91 12.49 -16.74
C ASN A 16 5.34 12.62 -16.19
N ARG A 17 5.50 12.60 -14.86
CA ARG A 17 6.83 12.58 -14.24
C ARG A 17 7.55 11.24 -14.48
N LEU A 18 6.84 10.13 -14.34
CA LEU A 18 7.41 8.79 -14.53
C LEU A 18 7.86 8.55 -15.97
N LYS A 19 7.04 8.94 -16.96
CA LYS A 19 7.34 8.82 -18.39
C LYS A 19 8.58 9.61 -18.80
N ARG A 20 8.79 10.79 -18.21
CA ARG A 20 9.94 11.65 -18.53
C ARG A 20 11.26 11.14 -17.96
N GLY A 21 11.23 10.26 -16.97
CA GLY A 21 12.43 9.90 -16.19
C GLY A 21 12.87 8.44 -16.27
N SER A 22 12.17 7.58 -17.00
CA SER A 22 12.42 6.12 -16.93
C SER A 22 12.14 5.41 -18.24
N THR A 23 13.13 4.70 -18.76
CA THR A 23 13.00 3.66 -19.81
C THR A 23 12.48 2.33 -19.26
N ARG A 24 12.34 2.21 -17.94
CA ARG A 24 11.94 0.97 -17.26
C ARG A 24 10.41 0.79 -17.26
N PRO A 25 9.92 -0.46 -17.29
CA PRO A 25 8.50 -0.75 -17.11
C PRO A 25 7.93 -0.16 -15.82
N ARG A 26 6.66 0.26 -15.85
CA ARG A 26 5.98 0.82 -14.68
C ARG A 26 5.12 -0.22 -13.96
N LEU A 27 5.23 -0.28 -12.63
CA LEU A 27 4.31 -1.04 -11.80
C LEU A 27 3.13 -0.15 -11.37
N SER A 28 1.99 -0.27 -12.04
CA SER A 28 0.79 0.51 -11.78
C SER A 28 -0.13 -0.20 -10.79
N VAL A 29 -0.55 0.53 -9.75
CA VAL A 29 -1.48 0.02 -8.73
C VAL A 29 -2.87 0.63 -8.92
N PHE A 30 -3.88 -0.22 -8.97
CA PHE A 30 -5.29 0.19 -8.91
C PHE A 30 -5.95 -0.42 -7.67
N ARG A 31 -6.68 0.42 -6.93
CA ARG A 31 -7.35 0.01 -5.69
C ARG A 31 -8.82 0.42 -5.74
N SER A 32 -9.69 -0.57 -5.59
CA SER A 32 -11.11 -0.39 -5.33
C SER A 32 -11.40 -0.58 -3.83
N HIS A 33 -12.67 -0.44 -3.45
CA HIS A 33 -13.08 -0.71 -2.07
C HIS A 33 -12.81 -2.18 -1.69
N ARG A 34 -13.14 -3.12 -2.60
CA ARG A 34 -13.08 -4.56 -2.34
C ARG A 34 -11.84 -5.27 -2.88
N HIS A 35 -11.12 -4.67 -3.82
CA HIS A 35 -10.05 -5.35 -4.55
C HIS A 35 -8.82 -4.45 -4.73
N ILE A 36 -7.69 -5.09 -5.01
CA ILE A 36 -6.45 -4.42 -5.42
C ILE A 36 -5.87 -5.16 -6.63
N TYR A 37 -5.29 -4.38 -7.54
CA TYR A 37 -4.73 -4.84 -8.80
C TYR A 37 -3.37 -4.19 -8.97
N ALA A 38 -2.42 -4.97 -9.49
CA ALA A 38 -1.09 -4.53 -9.85
C ALA A 38 -0.76 -5.00 -11.26
N GLN A 39 -0.16 -4.11 -12.06
CA GLN A 39 0.21 -4.40 -13.44
C GLN A 39 1.60 -3.82 -13.72
N VAL A 40 2.49 -4.64 -14.27
CA VAL A 40 3.76 -4.21 -14.84
C VAL A 40 3.53 -3.93 -16.32
N ILE A 41 3.70 -2.69 -16.72
CA ILE A 41 3.38 -2.20 -18.06
C ILE A 41 4.63 -1.62 -18.69
N ASP A 42 4.93 -2.04 -19.91
CA ASP A 42 5.86 -1.34 -20.79
C ASP A 42 5.12 -0.22 -21.52
N ASP A 43 5.53 1.03 -21.26
CA ASP A 43 4.92 2.20 -21.90
C ASP A 43 5.46 2.45 -23.32
N GLN A 44 6.58 1.82 -23.74
CA GLN A 44 7.09 1.92 -25.11
C GLN A 44 6.28 1.03 -26.06
N GLN A 45 6.09 -0.23 -25.68
CA GLN A 45 5.30 -1.19 -26.46
C GLN A 45 3.79 -1.12 -26.17
N GLY A 46 3.40 -0.43 -25.09
CA GLY A 46 2.00 -0.37 -24.65
C GLY A 46 1.44 -1.70 -24.13
N ARG A 47 2.32 -2.65 -23.78
CA ARG A 47 1.94 -4.02 -23.38
C ARG A 47 2.07 -4.21 -21.87
N THR A 48 1.17 -5.04 -21.33
CA THR A 48 1.27 -5.47 -19.93
C THR A 48 2.10 -6.74 -19.88
N LEU A 49 3.23 -6.71 -19.17
CA LEU A 49 4.17 -7.82 -19.09
C LEU A 49 3.79 -8.80 -17.97
N ALA A 50 3.28 -8.27 -16.86
CA ALA A 50 2.77 -9.08 -15.75
C ALA A 50 1.59 -8.38 -15.10
N ALA A 51 0.61 -9.16 -14.61
CA ALA A 51 -0.51 -8.64 -13.84
C ALA A 51 -0.78 -9.56 -12.66
N ALA A 52 -1.26 -9.00 -11.56
CA ALA A 52 -1.73 -9.75 -10.40
C ALA A 52 -2.90 -9.02 -9.75
N SER A 53 -3.89 -9.78 -9.30
CA SER A 53 -5.07 -9.21 -8.65
C SER A 53 -5.63 -10.12 -7.57
N THR A 54 -6.40 -9.53 -6.65
CA THR A 54 -7.18 -10.31 -5.68
C THR A 54 -8.28 -11.18 -6.31
N LEU A 55 -8.54 -11.03 -7.61
CA LEU A 55 -9.51 -11.83 -8.35
C LEU A 55 -8.86 -13.00 -9.09
N ASP A 56 -7.53 -13.09 -9.12
CA ASP A 56 -6.84 -14.17 -9.80
C ASP A 56 -7.19 -15.51 -9.15
N LYS A 57 -7.42 -16.54 -9.97
CA LYS A 57 -7.85 -17.86 -9.50
C LYS A 57 -6.91 -18.44 -8.44
N GLU A 58 -5.61 -18.24 -8.64
CA GLU A 58 -4.54 -18.69 -7.72
C GLU A 58 -4.58 -17.97 -6.36
N LEU A 59 -5.00 -16.71 -6.33
CA LEU A 59 -4.97 -15.87 -5.12
C LEU A 59 -6.31 -15.81 -4.40
N ARG A 60 -7.41 -16.10 -5.11
CA ARG A 60 -8.77 -15.99 -4.58
C ARG A 60 -9.03 -16.96 -3.42
N GLY A 61 -8.40 -18.12 -3.42
CA GLY A 61 -8.51 -19.10 -2.32
C GLY A 61 -7.76 -18.69 -1.05
N GLN A 62 -6.76 -17.82 -1.15
CA GLN A 62 -5.92 -17.40 -0.03
C GLN A 62 -6.41 -16.09 0.62
N ILE A 63 -7.35 -15.39 -0.01
CA ILE A 63 -7.75 -14.04 0.39
C ILE A 63 -9.24 -14.02 0.75
N ALA A 64 -9.54 -14.01 2.05
CA ALA A 64 -10.91 -13.84 2.54
C ALA A 64 -11.52 -12.47 2.18
N TYR A 65 -10.70 -11.41 2.16
CA TYR A 65 -11.14 -10.06 1.79
C TYR A 65 -10.06 -9.28 1.02
N GLY A 66 -10.31 -9.01 -0.26
CA GLY A 66 -9.36 -8.32 -1.16
C GLY A 66 -9.13 -6.83 -0.86
N GLY A 67 -9.89 -6.28 0.09
CA GLY A 67 -9.92 -4.86 0.44
C GLY A 67 -8.97 -4.46 1.57
N ASN A 68 -8.23 -5.40 2.17
CA ASN A 68 -7.38 -5.15 3.34
C ASN A 68 -5.89 -5.02 2.97
N ARG A 69 -5.05 -4.87 4.01
CA ARG A 69 -3.59 -4.78 3.89
C ARG A 69 -2.95 -6.13 3.54
N ALA A 70 -3.39 -7.20 4.18
CA ALA A 70 -2.88 -8.55 3.94
C ALA A 70 -3.03 -8.98 2.46
N ALA A 71 -4.18 -8.71 1.85
CA ALA A 71 -4.41 -8.96 0.42
C ALA A 71 -3.45 -8.16 -0.47
N ALA A 72 -3.07 -6.95 -0.06
CA ALA A 72 -2.10 -6.15 -0.80
C ALA A 72 -0.68 -6.72 -0.72
N GLU A 73 -0.32 -7.32 0.42
CA GLU A 73 0.97 -8.00 0.60
C GLU A 73 1.05 -9.27 -0.25
N VAL A 74 -0.02 -10.08 -0.27
CA VAL A 74 -0.12 -11.28 -1.13
C VAL A 74 -0.01 -10.90 -2.61
N VAL A 75 -0.78 -9.91 -3.06
CA VAL A 75 -0.71 -9.42 -4.46
C VAL A 75 0.67 -8.84 -4.79
N GLY A 76 1.32 -8.16 -3.83
CA GLY A 76 2.67 -7.62 -3.98
C GLY A 76 3.74 -8.71 -4.20
N LYS A 77 3.66 -9.82 -3.47
CA LYS A 77 4.54 -10.98 -3.67
C LYS A 77 4.29 -11.65 -5.02
N ALA A 78 3.02 -11.87 -5.36
CA ALA A 78 2.64 -12.54 -6.61
C ALA A 78 3.09 -11.75 -7.85
N ILE A 79 2.93 -10.42 -7.86
CA ILE A 79 3.37 -9.61 -9.00
C ILE A 79 4.89 -9.58 -9.15
N ALA A 80 5.63 -9.60 -8.05
CA ALA A 80 7.08 -9.65 -8.08
C ALA A 80 7.58 -10.97 -8.65
N GLN A 81 7.02 -12.10 -8.22
CA GLN A 81 7.36 -13.42 -8.77
C GLN A 81 7.08 -13.50 -10.27
N ARG A 82 5.90 -13.05 -10.72
CA ARG A 82 5.55 -13.02 -12.15
C ARG A 82 6.45 -12.08 -12.95
N ALA A 83 6.83 -10.94 -12.39
CA ALA A 83 7.74 -10.00 -13.03
C ALA A 83 9.15 -10.59 -13.19
N LEU A 84 9.66 -11.26 -12.16
CA LEU A 84 10.97 -11.92 -12.19
C LEU A 84 10.97 -13.11 -13.17
N GLN A 85 9.89 -13.89 -13.24
CA GLN A 85 9.72 -14.94 -14.26
C GLN A 85 9.74 -14.38 -15.69
N ALA A 86 9.20 -13.17 -15.88
CA ALA A 86 9.28 -12.45 -17.15
C ALA A 86 10.63 -11.74 -17.39
N GLY A 87 11.64 -11.95 -16.54
CA GLY A 87 12.97 -11.35 -16.66
C GLY A 87 13.06 -9.88 -16.24
N ILE A 88 12.06 -9.35 -15.52
CA ILE A 88 11.97 -7.94 -15.16
C ILE A 88 12.43 -7.75 -13.71
N HIS A 89 13.62 -7.21 -13.54
CA HIS A 89 14.19 -6.96 -12.21
C HIS A 89 13.95 -5.54 -11.69
N ARG A 90 13.87 -4.56 -12.60
CA ARG A 90 13.79 -3.13 -12.27
C ARG A 90 12.52 -2.53 -12.85
N VAL A 91 11.67 -2.00 -11.99
CA VAL A 91 10.45 -1.30 -12.38
C VAL A 91 10.31 0.02 -11.65
N THR A 92 9.55 0.93 -12.23
CA THR A 92 9.25 2.20 -11.58
C THR A 92 7.85 2.17 -10.96
N PHE A 93 7.75 2.47 -9.67
CA PHE A 93 6.48 2.38 -8.94
C PHE A 93 5.49 3.51 -9.30
N ASP A 94 4.36 3.16 -9.93
CA ASP A 94 3.23 4.04 -10.21
C ASP A 94 2.10 3.84 -9.19
N ARG A 95 2.12 4.67 -8.13
CA ARG A 95 1.05 4.74 -7.12
C ARG A 95 -0.29 5.25 -7.66
N GLY A 96 -0.35 5.71 -8.90
CA GLY A 96 -1.53 6.30 -9.51
C GLY A 96 -2.08 7.53 -8.74
N PRO A 97 -3.40 7.68 -8.63
CA PRO A 97 -4.01 8.81 -7.91
C PRO A 97 -3.93 8.69 -6.39
N TYR A 98 -3.47 7.55 -5.86
CA TYR A 98 -3.52 7.23 -4.43
C TYR A 98 -2.29 7.75 -3.69
N LYS A 99 -2.43 7.96 -2.37
CA LYS A 99 -1.29 8.27 -1.49
C LYS A 99 -0.48 6.99 -1.27
N TYR A 100 0.85 7.13 -1.15
CA TYR A 100 1.71 6.02 -0.74
C TYR A 100 1.53 5.76 0.77
N HIS A 101 0.50 4.98 1.10
CA HIS A 101 0.11 4.67 2.47
C HIS A 101 -0.76 3.41 2.52
N GLY A 102 -0.84 2.78 3.69
CA GLY A 102 -1.66 1.61 3.95
C GLY A 102 -1.44 0.52 2.90
N ARG A 103 -2.52 0.12 2.22
CA ARG A 103 -2.51 -0.92 1.18
C ARG A 103 -1.50 -0.69 0.04
N VAL A 104 -1.32 0.56 -0.39
CA VAL A 104 -0.40 0.88 -1.50
C VAL A 104 1.06 0.75 -1.06
N ALA A 105 1.35 1.13 0.19
CA ALA A 105 2.68 0.95 0.76
C ALA A 105 2.97 -0.52 1.00
N ALA A 106 2.02 -1.27 1.58
CA ALA A 106 2.17 -2.69 1.86
C ALA A 106 2.41 -3.54 0.59
N LEU A 107 1.72 -3.23 -0.52
CA LEU A 107 1.99 -3.87 -1.81
C LEU A 107 3.42 -3.61 -2.30
N ALA A 108 3.87 -2.35 -2.19
CA ALA A 108 5.20 -1.97 -2.62
C ALA A 108 6.30 -2.59 -1.73
N ASP A 109 6.09 -2.66 -0.42
CA ASP A 109 7.03 -3.29 0.50
C ASP A 109 7.10 -4.80 0.22
N ALA A 110 5.95 -5.49 0.07
CA ALA A 110 5.91 -6.91 -0.26
C ALA A 110 6.54 -7.24 -1.63
N ALA A 111 6.41 -6.36 -2.63
CA ALA A 111 7.07 -6.53 -3.92
C ALA A 111 8.60 -6.38 -3.82
N ARG A 112 9.09 -5.46 -2.97
CA ARG A 112 10.53 -5.33 -2.70
C ARG A 112 11.09 -6.53 -1.96
N ASP A 113 10.37 -7.02 -0.95
CA ASP A 113 10.78 -8.20 -0.18
C ASP A 113 10.88 -9.45 -1.06
N ALA A 114 10.05 -9.52 -2.12
CA ALA A 114 10.09 -10.56 -3.14
C ALA A 114 11.15 -10.32 -4.24
N GLY A 115 12.04 -9.34 -4.09
CA GLY A 115 13.20 -9.12 -4.96
C GLY A 115 12.99 -8.15 -6.14
N LEU A 116 11.83 -7.51 -6.26
CA LEU A 116 11.58 -6.54 -7.33
C LEU A 116 12.10 -5.14 -6.95
N ASP A 117 13.04 -4.60 -7.73
CA ASP A 117 13.56 -3.26 -7.51
C ASP A 117 12.56 -2.20 -8.00
N LEU A 118 11.91 -1.53 -7.04
CA LEU A 118 10.97 -0.42 -7.26
C LEU A 118 11.63 0.98 -7.30
N GLY A 119 12.97 1.04 -7.23
CA GLY A 119 13.75 2.26 -7.02
C GLY A 119 13.90 2.64 -5.55
N ARG A 120 14.84 3.57 -5.25
CA ARG A 120 15.17 3.98 -3.88
C ARG A 120 13.92 4.41 -3.12
N LYS A 121 13.72 3.80 -1.94
CA LYS A 121 12.84 4.33 -0.89
C LYS A 121 13.42 5.70 -0.55
N GLY A 122 12.77 6.79 -0.99
CA GLY A 122 13.11 8.12 -0.49
C GLY A 122 13.17 8.05 1.04
N PRO A 123 14.07 8.82 1.69
CA PRO A 123 14.34 8.67 3.11
C PRO A 123 13.01 8.62 3.85
N PRO A 124 12.81 7.67 4.79
CA PRO A 124 11.59 7.63 5.57
C PRO A 124 11.43 9.02 6.17
N ARG A 125 10.34 9.74 5.81
CA ARG A 125 10.00 10.97 6.51
C ARG A 125 9.99 10.57 7.98
N LYS A 126 10.92 11.11 8.80
CA LYS A 126 10.97 10.82 10.23
C LYS A 126 9.53 10.91 10.72
N LYS A 127 8.96 9.78 11.16
CA LYS A 127 7.63 9.81 11.75
C LYS A 127 7.79 10.75 12.93
N GLY A 128 7.17 11.94 12.87
CA GLY A 128 7.02 12.76 14.07
C GLY A 128 6.46 11.83 15.13
N LYS A 129 7.18 11.71 16.26
CA LYS A 129 6.81 10.88 17.39
C LYS A 129 5.31 11.07 17.60
N ALA A 130 4.53 9.99 17.44
CA ALA A 130 3.12 10.06 17.76
C ALA A 130 3.02 10.62 19.19
N PRO A 131 2.17 11.62 19.46
CA PRO A 131 2.00 12.07 20.84
C PRO A 131 1.65 10.85 21.67
N ALA A 132 2.41 10.65 22.74
CA ALA A 132 2.25 9.50 23.61
C ALA A 132 0.77 9.34 23.98
N PRO A 133 0.23 8.10 24.01
CA PRO A 133 -1.11 7.91 24.53
C PRO A 133 -1.14 8.49 25.94
N LYS A 134 -1.98 9.52 26.16
CA LYS A 134 -2.18 10.08 27.50
C LYS A 134 -2.55 8.92 28.42
N SER A 135 -1.72 8.69 29.43
CA SER A 135 -1.94 7.70 30.47
C SER A 135 -3.36 7.85 30.99
N LYS A 136 -4.13 6.77 30.93
CA LYS A 136 -5.43 6.70 31.63
C LYS A 136 -5.13 6.99 33.10
N THR A 137 -5.70 8.07 33.63
CA THR A 137 -5.66 8.36 35.06
C THR A 137 -6.35 7.21 35.76
N GLU A 138 -5.57 6.35 36.42
CA GLU A 138 -6.07 5.35 37.36
C GLU A 138 -6.75 6.12 38.49
N LYS A 139 -8.09 6.09 38.53
CA LYS A 139 -8.83 6.50 39.73
C LYS A 139 -8.53 5.46 40.81
N GLY A 140 -7.58 5.78 41.68
CA GLY A 140 -7.33 5.04 42.92
C GLY A 140 -8.57 5.00 43.82
N PRO A 141 -8.68 3.99 44.70
CA PRO A 141 -9.91 3.68 45.41
C PRO A 141 -10.28 4.74 46.45
N SER A 142 -11.56 5.14 46.43
CA SER A 142 -12.21 6.00 47.42
C SER A 142 -12.08 5.41 48.83
N GLN A 143 -11.38 6.12 49.72
CA GLN A 143 -11.34 5.80 51.14
C GLN A 143 -12.71 6.12 51.77
N LYS A 144 -13.47 5.07 52.09
CA LYS A 144 -14.66 5.17 52.95
C LYS A 144 -14.22 5.61 54.35
N THR A 145 -14.54 6.84 54.73
CA THR A 145 -14.49 7.28 56.13
C THR A 145 -15.59 6.55 56.92
N LYS A 146 -15.20 5.55 57.71
CA LYS A 146 -16.04 5.03 58.79
C LYS A 146 -15.90 5.99 59.97
N ALA A 147 -16.84 6.93 60.11
CA ALA A 147 -17.05 7.62 61.39
C ALA A 147 -17.61 6.60 62.39
N LYS A 148 -16.82 6.30 63.41
CA LYS A 148 -17.17 5.44 64.55
C LYS A 148 -18.13 6.20 65.48
N ALA A 149 -19.06 5.43 66.03
CA ALA A 149 -19.92 5.76 67.17
C ALA A 149 -19.15 5.80 68.51
N LYS A 150 -19.87 6.28 69.54
CA LYS A 150 -19.55 6.45 70.99
C LYS A 150 -18.82 7.75 71.35
N ALA A 151 -19.19 8.48 72.40
CA ALA A 151 -20.06 8.22 73.56
C ALA A 151 -20.79 9.50 73.98
#